data_AF-A0A2V2CZL6-F1
#
_entry.id   AF-A0A2V2CZL6-F1
#
_cell.length_a   1.000
_cell.length_b   1.000
_cell.length_c   1.000
_cell.angle_alpha   90.00
_cell.angle_beta   90.00
_cell.angle_gamma   90.00
#
_symmetry.space_group_name_H-M   'P 1'
#
loop_
_entity.id
_entity.type
_entity.pdbx_description
1 polymer ?
#
loop_
_entity_poly.entity_id
_entity_poly.type
_entity_poly.pdbx_seq_one_letter_code
_entity_poly.pdbx_strand_id
1 'polypeptide(L)'
;MRKKCFALVLALIVAVGFGGIDSSASAECYQQSDPRWGSAVYGEWNLSASGCGILATVNAVNYVTGNFIQPQAIAQWAYENNHFNGTYGQGTMRWPFYENITAAFGNTYGFSISGLQDGTIYDSKIIPHLQSGGAVIVHVPNHFMAINAYNSANGTYLVYDSAAKPERNTTASGTWLTAAQLQSNSLTVIDWFCLVSAAGTPPQTQQYKLMATSVGEGTVHFGNGLKYTTVGQGTYVNFQTTPGAYHHVESVCVGGTYYEVKNNGGDAVYQFYMPYGDVEVVATFAPNTPEPTPLYVTAAARGQGTVHFGNNVKRVGLEAGRTVFFQTTPDTGYKVTAIDVGGTPVAVQNNGGDYVYNFIMPSVNVVVSVTFGPA
;
A
#
# COMPACT_ATOMS: atom_id res chain seq x y z
N MET A 1 20.97 52.27 -38.58
CA MET A 1 21.03 50.79 -38.64
C MET A 1 21.59 50.26 -37.33
N ARG A 2 21.11 49.09 -36.90
CA ARG A 2 20.94 48.63 -35.51
C ARG A 2 22.22 48.56 -34.65
N LYS A 3 22.13 49.17 -33.45
CA LYS A 3 22.93 48.89 -32.25
C LYS A 3 22.60 47.45 -31.78
N LYS A 4 23.61 46.60 -31.57
CA LYS A 4 23.46 45.32 -30.87
C LYS A 4 23.79 45.54 -29.40
N CYS A 5 22.76 45.62 -28.56
CA CYS A 5 22.89 45.56 -27.11
C CYS A 5 23.17 44.12 -26.70
N PHE A 6 24.29 43.92 -25.99
CA PHE A 6 24.52 42.74 -25.16
C PHE A 6 23.54 42.78 -23.99
N ALA A 7 22.63 41.81 -23.91
CA ALA A 7 21.81 41.59 -22.72
C ALA A 7 22.59 40.66 -21.78
N LEU A 8 23.10 41.25 -20.69
CA LEU A 8 23.64 40.55 -19.54
C LEU A 8 22.46 39.96 -18.77
N VAL A 9 22.24 38.64 -18.86
CA VAL A 9 21.25 37.95 -18.02
C VAL A 9 21.88 37.74 -16.65
N LEU A 10 21.52 38.61 -15.70
CA LEU A 10 21.83 38.45 -14.29
C LEU A 10 20.93 37.35 -13.72
N ALA A 11 21.46 36.15 -13.55
CA ALA A 11 20.76 35.07 -12.86
C ALA A 11 20.62 35.44 -11.38
N LEU A 12 19.40 35.79 -10.98
CA LEU A 12 19.03 36.01 -9.58
C LEU A 12 19.03 34.64 -8.87
N ILE A 13 20.14 34.29 -8.22
CA ILE A 13 20.19 33.17 -7.29
C ILE A 13 19.39 33.58 -6.05
N VAL A 14 18.12 33.17 -5.99
CA VAL A 14 17.38 33.17 -4.74
C VAL A 14 17.98 32.07 -3.88
N ALA A 15 18.90 32.45 -2.99
CA ALA A 15 19.33 31.62 -1.89
C ALA A 15 18.14 31.46 -0.94
N VAL A 16 17.33 30.42 -1.17
CA VAL A 16 16.39 29.94 -0.18
C VAL A 16 17.24 29.39 0.95
N GLY A 17 17.24 30.08 2.08
CA GLY A 17 17.96 29.64 3.27
C GLY A 17 17.55 28.21 3.61
N PHE A 18 18.53 27.31 3.68
CA PHE A 18 18.38 26.03 4.34
C PHE A 18 18.11 26.32 5.82
N GLY A 19 16.84 26.51 6.16
CA GLY A 19 16.35 26.27 7.51
C GLY A 19 16.69 24.83 7.83
N GLY A 20 17.47 24.64 8.90
CA GLY A 20 17.80 23.31 9.42
C GLY A 20 16.52 22.49 9.51
N ILE A 21 16.52 21.36 8.84
CA ILE A 21 15.60 20.27 9.13
C ILE A 21 15.90 19.87 10.56
N ASP A 22 15.03 20.28 11.49
CA ASP A 22 14.87 19.62 12.78
C ASP A 22 14.57 18.14 12.47
N SER A 23 15.61 17.31 12.54
CA SER A 23 15.51 15.88 12.48
C SER A 23 14.90 15.37 13.79
N SER A 24 13.59 15.49 13.94
CA SER A 24 12.87 14.94 15.09
C SER A 24 11.65 14.11 14.69
N ALA A 25 11.71 13.43 13.53
CA ALA A 25 10.98 12.18 13.42
C ALA A 25 11.76 11.17 14.29
N SER A 26 11.27 10.85 15.48
CA SER A 26 11.79 9.67 16.17
C SER A 26 11.55 8.48 15.24
N ALA A 27 12.60 7.85 14.74
CA ALA A 27 12.45 6.64 13.94
C ALA A 27 11.57 5.64 14.72
N GLU A 28 10.63 4.99 14.03
CA GLU A 28 9.75 4.01 14.64
C GLU A 28 10.60 2.85 15.20
N CYS A 29 10.34 2.45 16.45
CA CYS A 29 10.95 1.24 17.01
C CYS A 29 10.15 0.02 16.53
N TYR A 30 10.62 -0.64 15.47
CA TYR A 30 9.91 -1.77 14.88
C TYR A 30 9.83 -2.95 15.86
N GLN A 31 8.59 -3.36 16.16
CA GLN A 31 8.29 -4.41 17.13
C GLN A 31 8.20 -5.78 16.46
N GLN A 32 8.71 -6.83 17.10
CA GLN A 32 8.68 -8.19 16.53
C GLN A 32 7.27 -8.80 16.52
N SER A 33 6.38 -8.30 17.37
CA SER A 33 4.98 -8.70 17.47
C SER A 33 4.04 -7.97 16.49
N ASP A 34 4.57 -7.07 15.67
CA ASP A 34 3.76 -6.31 14.70
C ASP A 34 3.03 -7.26 13.74
N PRO A 35 1.71 -7.09 13.53
CA PRO A 35 0.90 -8.00 12.71
C PRO A 35 1.34 -8.07 11.24
N ARG A 36 2.11 -7.09 10.74
CA ARG A 36 2.67 -7.10 9.38
C ARG A 36 3.67 -8.23 9.14
N TRP A 37 4.28 -8.78 10.20
CA TRP A 37 5.31 -9.83 10.08
C TRP A 37 5.35 -10.83 11.22
N GLY A 38 4.85 -10.50 12.41
CA GLY A 38 5.01 -11.29 13.63
C GLY A 38 4.43 -12.71 13.54
N SER A 39 3.45 -12.94 12.67
CA SER A 39 2.85 -14.26 12.43
C SER A 39 3.63 -15.14 11.45
N ALA A 40 4.62 -14.60 10.73
CA ALA A 40 5.41 -15.37 9.76
C ALA A 40 6.26 -16.42 10.48
N VAL A 41 6.15 -17.68 10.04
CA VAL A 41 6.74 -18.87 10.67
C VAL A 41 8.00 -19.30 9.91
N TYR A 42 9.09 -19.53 10.65
CA TYR A 42 10.36 -20.05 10.15
C TYR A 42 10.83 -21.14 11.11
N GLY A 43 10.84 -22.40 10.64
CA GLY A 43 10.99 -23.56 11.52
C GLY A 43 9.76 -23.71 12.43
N GLU A 44 9.99 -23.93 13.73
CA GLU A 44 8.91 -24.11 14.72
C GLU A 44 8.36 -22.79 15.27
N TRP A 45 8.99 -21.66 14.96
CA TRP A 45 8.72 -20.38 15.63
C TRP A 45 8.38 -19.28 14.65
N ASN A 46 7.51 -18.37 15.08
CA ASN A 46 7.23 -17.15 14.34
C ASN A 46 8.14 -15.98 14.78
N LEU A 47 8.12 -14.90 14.01
CA LEU A 47 8.88 -13.69 14.31
C LEU A 47 8.49 -13.06 15.65
N SER A 48 7.21 -13.14 16.05
CA SER A 48 6.76 -12.63 17.35
C SER A 48 7.43 -13.36 18.52
N ALA A 49 7.70 -14.66 18.39
CA ALA A 49 8.30 -15.48 19.44
C ALA A 49 9.83 -15.50 19.44
N SER A 50 10.48 -15.23 18.30
CA SER A 50 11.92 -15.50 18.11
C SER A 50 12.70 -14.43 17.35
N GLY A 51 12.02 -13.40 16.83
CA GLY A 51 12.59 -12.45 15.86
C GLY A 51 13.45 -11.33 16.44
N CYS A 52 13.87 -11.37 17.71
CA CYS A 52 14.54 -10.24 18.36
C CYS A 52 15.85 -9.82 17.66
N GLY A 53 16.68 -10.76 17.20
CA GLY A 53 17.90 -10.44 16.45
C GLY A 53 17.61 -9.88 15.05
N ILE A 54 16.56 -10.37 14.39
CA ILE A 54 16.08 -9.86 13.11
C ILE A 54 15.64 -8.40 13.26
N LEU A 55 14.79 -8.10 14.24
CA LEU A 55 14.27 -6.75 14.43
C LEU A 55 15.29 -5.79 15.03
N ALA A 56 16.22 -6.25 15.87
CA ALA A 56 17.37 -5.45 16.27
C ALA A 56 18.21 -5.02 15.06
N THR A 57 18.39 -5.90 14.08
CA THR A 57 19.06 -5.58 12.82
C THR A 57 18.28 -4.55 12.01
N VAL A 58 16.97 -4.75 11.81
CA VAL A 58 16.11 -3.80 11.08
C VAL A 58 16.14 -2.42 11.72
N ASN A 59 16.01 -2.34 13.04
CA ASN A 59 16.06 -1.08 13.79
C ASN A 59 17.41 -0.38 13.66
N ALA A 60 18.52 -1.11 13.80
CA ALA A 60 19.86 -0.53 13.67
C ALA A 60 20.14 -0.05 12.24
N VAL A 61 19.84 -0.86 11.23
CA VAL A 61 20.05 -0.50 9.81
C VAL A 61 19.17 0.68 9.41
N ASN A 62 17.89 0.68 9.80
CA ASN A 62 17.00 1.80 9.51
C ASN A 62 17.50 3.08 10.16
N TYR A 63 17.97 3.01 11.40
CA TYR A 63 18.52 4.18 12.07
C TYR A 63 19.76 4.74 11.36
N VAL A 64 20.70 3.88 10.96
CA VAL A 64 21.97 4.34 10.35
C VAL A 64 21.84 4.74 8.88
N THR A 65 20.87 4.20 8.14
CA THR A 65 20.79 4.40 6.67
C THR A 65 19.49 5.05 6.20
N GLY A 66 18.47 5.09 7.04
CA GLY A 66 17.08 5.40 6.64
C GLY A 66 16.38 4.28 5.87
N ASN A 67 17.08 3.20 5.51
CA ASN A 67 16.50 2.10 4.72
C ASN A 67 15.79 1.09 5.61
N PHE A 68 14.59 0.68 5.22
CA PHE A 68 13.83 -0.36 5.91
C PHE A 68 14.06 -1.72 5.23
N ILE A 69 14.52 -2.71 6.01
CA ILE A 69 14.59 -4.10 5.54
C ILE A 69 13.35 -4.84 6.05
N GLN A 70 12.64 -5.53 5.15
CA GLN A 70 11.51 -6.35 5.54
C GLN A 70 11.97 -7.48 6.49
N PRO A 71 11.42 -7.59 7.71
CA PRO A 71 11.83 -8.62 8.66
C PRO A 71 11.73 -10.05 8.10
N GLN A 72 10.68 -10.33 7.32
CA GLN A 72 10.51 -11.62 6.64
C GLN A 72 11.64 -11.95 5.65
N ALA A 73 12.21 -10.95 4.98
CA ALA A 73 13.29 -11.19 3.99
C ALA A 73 14.58 -11.63 4.69
N ILE A 74 14.94 -10.95 5.79
CA ILE A 74 16.08 -11.36 6.62
C ILE A 74 15.81 -12.74 7.25
N ALA A 75 14.61 -12.95 7.79
CA ALA A 75 14.26 -14.19 8.46
C ALA A 75 14.26 -15.40 7.51
N GLN A 76 13.71 -15.26 6.30
CA GLN A 76 13.75 -16.30 5.27
C GLN A 76 15.20 -16.65 4.92
N TRP A 77 16.00 -15.65 4.55
CA TRP A 77 17.41 -15.86 4.21
C TRP A 77 18.17 -16.53 5.37
N ALA A 78 17.98 -16.03 6.59
CA ALA A 78 18.66 -16.56 7.75
C ALA A 78 18.21 -18.00 8.06
N TYR A 79 16.92 -18.33 7.90
CA TYR A 79 16.43 -19.70 8.08
C TYR A 79 17.01 -20.66 7.04
N GLU A 80 17.01 -20.28 5.76
CA GLU A 80 17.57 -21.09 4.66
C GLU A 80 19.07 -21.35 4.82
N ASN A 81 19.79 -20.41 5.43
CA ASN A 81 21.23 -20.53 5.70
C ASN A 81 21.52 -21.09 7.10
N ASN A 82 20.50 -21.57 7.83
CA ASN A 82 20.65 -22.13 9.17
C ASN A 82 21.28 -21.13 10.17
N HIS A 83 20.93 -19.85 10.05
CA HIS A 83 21.33 -18.72 10.90
C HIS A 83 20.19 -18.22 11.81
N PHE A 84 18.96 -18.73 11.64
CA PHE A 84 17.77 -18.33 12.41
C PHE A 84 16.79 -19.50 12.51
N ASN A 85 16.27 -19.81 13.71
CA ASN A 85 15.31 -20.91 13.95
C ASN A 85 15.67 -22.24 13.25
N GLY A 86 16.97 -22.52 13.19
CA GLY A 86 17.52 -23.64 12.44
C GLY A 86 17.82 -24.86 13.33
N THR A 87 18.72 -25.72 12.84
CA THR A 87 19.18 -26.95 13.51
C THR A 87 19.71 -26.71 14.92
N TYR A 88 20.21 -25.51 15.20
CA TYR A 88 20.97 -25.20 16.41
C TYR A 88 20.17 -24.41 17.46
N GLY A 89 18.88 -24.17 17.24
CA GLY A 89 17.99 -23.62 18.25
C GLY A 89 17.11 -22.46 17.79
N GLN A 90 16.38 -21.91 18.76
CA GLN A 90 15.44 -20.81 18.59
C GLN A 90 16.17 -19.47 18.48
N GLY A 91 15.69 -18.61 17.57
CA GLY A 91 16.14 -17.24 17.39
C GLY A 91 17.37 -17.11 16.49
N THR A 92 17.94 -15.90 16.48
CA THR A 92 19.11 -15.55 15.68
C THR A 92 20.38 -16.20 16.22
N MET A 93 21.07 -16.95 15.39
CA MET A 93 22.38 -17.51 15.71
C MET A 93 23.44 -16.42 15.58
N ARG A 94 23.81 -15.84 16.73
CA ARG A 94 24.73 -14.70 16.88
C ARG A 94 25.87 -14.67 15.85
N TRP A 95 26.79 -15.62 15.88
CA TRP A 95 27.98 -15.61 15.03
C TRP A 95 27.64 -15.77 13.53
N PRO A 96 27.05 -16.88 13.07
CA PRO A 96 26.87 -17.09 11.64
C PRO A 96 25.91 -16.08 11.01
N PHE A 97 24.95 -15.54 11.75
CA PHE A 97 24.08 -14.48 11.25
C PHE A 97 24.83 -13.16 11.01
N TYR A 98 25.48 -12.62 12.06
CA TYR A 98 26.09 -11.28 11.98
C TYR A 98 27.36 -11.25 11.13
N GLU A 99 28.04 -12.38 10.96
CA GLU A 99 29.18 -12.51 10.04
C GLU A 99 28.74 -12.41 8.56
N ASN A 100 27.53 -12.87 8.23
CA ASN A 100 27.11 -13.05 6.84
C ASN A 100 26.07 -12.03 6.36
N ILE A 101 25.36 -11.35 7.26
CA ILE A 101 24.25 -10.46 6.87
C ILE A 101 24.72 -9.23 6.07
N THR A 102 25.94 -8.75 6.28
CA THR A 102 26.52 -7.68 5.46
C THR A 102 26.70 -8.13 4.02
N ALA A 103 27.15 -9.37 3.78
CA ALA A 103 27.32 -9.88 2.42
C ALA A 103 25.97 -10.05 1.71
N ALA A 104 24.94 -10.47 2.45
CA ALA A 104 23.61 -10.71 1.88
C ALA A 104 22.78 -9.42 1.65
N PHE A 105 22.89 -8.43 2.55
CA PHE A 105 22.01 -7.25 2.56
C PHE A 105 22.76 -5.91 2.57
N GLY A 106 24.04 -5.89 2.92
CA GLY A 106 24.81 -4.66 3.16
C GLY A 106 24.86 -3.72 1.96
N ASN A 107 25.13 -4.25 0.76
CA ASN A 107 25.17 -3.45 -0.47
C ASN A 107 23.80 -2.86 -0.84
N THR A 108 22.73 -3.64 -0.70
CA THR A 108 21.38 -3.19 -1.03
C THR A 108 20.90 -2.11 -0.06
N TYR A 109 21.14 -2.32 1.23
CA TYR A 109 20.57 -1.47 2.28
C TYR A 109 21.56 -0.45 2.85
N GLY A 110 22.78 -0.39 2.31
CA GLY A 110 23.77 0.63 2.61
C GLY A 110 24.44 0.50 3.97
N PHE A 111 24.55 -0.71 4.53
CA PHE A 111 25.14 -0.92 5.86
C PHE A 111 26.29 -1.93 5.85
N SER A 112 27.10 -1.90 6.90
CA SER A 112 28.08 -2.91 7.22
C SER A 112 28.06 -3.25 8.70
N ILE A 113 28.36 -4.50 9.03
CA ILE A 113 28.55 -4.98 10.40
C ILE A 113 30.01 -5.29 10.64
N SER A 114 30.52 -4.85 11.79
CA SER A 114 31.89 -5.09 12.25
C SER A 114 31.94 -5.27 13.77
N GLY A 115 33.13 -5.53 14.31
CA GLY A 115 33.33 -5.53 15.76
C GLY A 115 32.51 -6.57 16.52
N LEU A 116 32.26 -7.73 15.92
CA LEU A 116 31.57 -8.84 16.58
C LEU A 116 32.45 -9.37 17.71
N GLN A 117 32.09 -9.10 18.96
CA GLN A 117 32.87 -9.53 20.11
C GLN A 117 32.04 -9.58 21.39
N ASP A 118 32.47 -10.41 22.34
CA ASP A 118 31.98 -10.36 23.71
C ASP A 118 32.37 -8.99 24.34
N GLY A 119 31.49 -8.44 25.15
CA GLY A 119 31.68 -7.10 25.70
C GLY A 119 30.50 -6.61 26.52
N THR A 120 30.62 -5.40 27.07
CA THR A 120 29.59 -4.77 27.90
C THR A 120 29.27 -3.38 27.37
N ILE A 121 28.23 -2.72 27.92
CA ILE A 121 27.92 -1.31 27.61
C ILE A 121 29.09 -0.34 27.86
N TYR A 122 30.08 -0.74 28.67
CA TYR A 122 31.26 0.07 28.96
C TYR A 122 32.43 -0.15 28.00
N ASP A 123 32.25 -0.94 26.93
CA ASP A 123 33.28 -1.10 25.91
C ASP A 123 33.60 0.27 25.27
N SER A 124 34.89 0.60 25.20
CA SER A 124 35.37 1.90 24.77
C SER A 124 35.05 2.23 23.31
N LYS A 125 34.63 1.25 22.50
CA LYS A 125 34.23 1.43 21.11
C LYS A 125 32.79 1.92 20.96
N ILE A 126 31.91 1.67 21.93
CA ILE A 126 30.47 1.91 21.80
C ILE A 126 30.16 3.40 21.66
N ILE A 127 30.60 4.22 22.62
CA ILE A 127 30.28 5.66 22.62
C ILE A 127 30.82 6.37 21.36
N PRO A 128 32.11 6.22 20.99
CA PRO A 128 32.63 6.85 19.77
C PRO A 128 31.87 6.42 18.51
N HIS A 129 31.49 5.14 18.42
CA HIS A 129 30.73 4.61 17.29
C HIS A 129 29.35 5.25 17.18
N LEU A 130 28.60 5.29 18.28
CA LEU A 130 27.27 5.91 18.34
C LEU A 130 27.34 7.41 18.00
N GLN A 131 28.36 8.12 18.52
CA GLN A 131 28.57 9.54 18.24
C GLN A 131 28.98 9.83 16.79
N SER A 132 29.52 8.84 16.08
CA SER A 132 29.84 8.94 14.64
C SER A 132 28.62 8.71 13.72
N GLY A 133 27.43 8.47 14.30
CA GLY A 133 26.22 8.16 13.56
C GLY A 133 26.00 6.66 13.29
N GLY A 134 26.81 5.80 13.89
CA GLY A 134 26.60 4.35 13.86
C GLY A 134 25.58 3.88 14.91
N ALA A 135 25.15 2.62 14.78
CA ALA A 135 24.34 1.92 15.78
C ALA A 135 25.08 0.69 16.31
N VAL A 136 24.62 0.14 17.42
CA VAL A 136 25.18 -1.06 18.06
C VAL A 136 24.07 -2.06 18.27
N ILE A 137 24.23 -3.28 17.77
CA ILE A 137 23.34 -4.39 18.13
C ILE A 137 23.96 -5.12 19.31
N VAL A 138 23.18 -5.32 20.36
CA VAL A 138 23.64 -5.95 21.60
C VAL A 138 22.87 -7.23 21.86
N HIS A 139 23.56 -8.23 22.40
CA HIS A 139 22.92 -9.36 23.03
C HIS A 139 22.83 -9.12 24.53
N VAL A 140 21.69 -9.47 25.09
CA VAL A 140 21.42 -9.59 26.52
C VAL A 140 20.79 -10.97 26.75
N PRO A 141 20.67 -11.50 27.98
CA PRO A 141 20.18 -12.85 28.19
C PRO A 141 18.86 -13.16 27.46
N ASN A 142 18.93 -14.11 26.53
CA ASN A 142 17.85 -14.59 25.65
C ASN A 142 17.23 -13.52 24.74
N HIS A 143 17.93 -12.42 24.43
CA HIS A 143 17.36 -11.31 23.67
C HIS A 143 18.40 -10.47 22.92
N PHE A 144 17.97 -9.79 21.86
CA PHE A 144 18.78 -8.80 21.14
C PHE A 144 18.07 -7.45 21.15
N MET A 145 18.85 -6.37 21.23
CA MET A 145 18.35 -4.99 21.15
C MET A 145 19.24 -4.16 20.23
N ALA A 146 18.73 -3.04 19.74
CA ALA A 146 19.52 -2.04 19.05
C ALA A 146 19.75 -0.82 19.96
N ILE A 147 20.99 -0.34 20.03
CA ILE A 147 21.36 0.93 20.63
C ILE A 147 21.72 1.87 19.49
N ASN A 148 20.90 2.90 19.30
CA ASN A 148 20.92 3.71 18.09
C ASN A 148 21.65 5.04 18.27
N ALA A 149 21.69 5.58 19.49
CA ALA A 149 22.33 6.86 19.74
C ALA A 149 22.87 6.97 21.17
N TYR A 150 23.75 7.94 21.37
CA TYR A 150 24.25 8.34 22.68
C TYR A 150 24.06 9.84 22.89
N ASN A 151 23.46 10.23 24.01
CA ASN A 151 23.28 11.60 24.42
C ASN A 151 24.36 11.97 25.46
N SER A 152 25.36 12.73 25.03
CA SER A 152 26.47 13.15 25.90
C SER A 152 26.07 14.16 26.97
N ALA A 153 24.92 14.84 26.85
CA ALA A 153 24.48 15.82 27.83
C ALA A 153 24.01 15.18 29.14
N ASN A 154 23.49 13.96 29.08
CA ASN A 154 22.96 13.24 30.25
C ASN A 154 23.46 11.78 30.37
N GLY A 155 24.37 11.35 29.48
CA GLY A 155 24.98 10.02 29.54
C GLY A 155 24.01 8.88 29.26
N THR A 156 23.02 9.09 28.40
CA THR A 156 21.99 8.08 28.07
C THR A 156 22.16 7.52 26.66
N TYR A 157 21.67 6.31 26.46
CA TYR A 157 21.68 5.53 25.23
C TYR A 157 20.25 5.37 24.74
N LEU A 158 20.00 5.61 23.45
CA LEU A 158 18.71 5.35 22.82
C LEU A 158 18.60 3.86 22.49
N VAL A 159 17.75 3.15 23.21
CA VAL A 159 17.56 1.70 23.09
C VAL A 159 16.24 1.40 22.40
N TYR A 160 16.30 0.62 21.33
CA TYR A 160 15.15 0.06 20.61
C TYR A 160 15.06 -1.42 20.97
N ASP A 161 14.03 -1.76 21.74
CA ASP A 161 13.71 -3.12 22.16
C ASP A 161 12.47 -3.59 21.38
N SER A 162 12.67 -4.57 20.49
CA SER A 162 11.61 -5.10 19.64
C SER A 162 10.62 -6.03 20.36
N ALA A 163 10.92 -6.38 21.62
CA ALA A 163 10.04 -7.13 22.50
C ALA A 163 10.01 -6.45 23.88
N ALA A 164 9.80 -5.14 23.89
CA ALA A 164 9.92 -4.34 25.09
C ALA A 164 9.06 -4.88 26.25
N LYS A 165 9.63 -4.83 27.44
CA LYS A 165 8.95 -5.23 28.67
C LYS A 165 9.43 -4.41 29.87
N PRO A 166 8.57 -4.13 30.85
CA PRO A 166 8.92 -3.31 32.01
C PRO A 166 10.18 -3.79 32.75
N GLU A 167 10.42 -5.10 32.81
CA GLU A 167 11.58 -5.68 33.49
C GLU A 167 12.92 -5.33 32.83
N ARG A 168 12.91 -4.90 31.57
CA ARG A 168 14.11 -4.39 30.87
C ARG A 168 14.24 -2.86 30.94
N ASN A 169 13.32 -2.18 31.62
CA ASN A 169 13.18 -0.72 31.60
C ASN A 169 12.92 -0.14 30.19
N THR A 170 12.45 -0.94 29.24
CA THR A 170 12.21 -0.54 27.85
C THR A 170 10.72 -0.41 27.55
N THR A 171 10.40 0.38 26.52
CA THR A 171 9.04 0.53 25.99
C THR A 171 9.00 0.11 24.52
N ALA A 172 7.79 -0.07 23.95
CA ALA A 172 7.63 -0.36 22.52
C ALA A 172 8.11 0.79 21.61
N SER A 173 8.44 1.93 22.20
CA SER A 173 9.12 3.05 21.55
C SER A 173 10.58 3.13 21.99
N GLY A 174 11.39 3.91 21.26
CA GLY A 174 12.77 4.18 21.67
C GLY A 174 12.85 4.71 23.11
N THR A 175 13.70 4.10 23.93
CA THR A 175 13.84 4.42 25.35
C THR A 175 15.26 4.89 25.66
N TRP A 176 15.40 6.05 26.30
CA TRP A 176 16.71 6.57 26.72
C TRP A 176 17.10 6.00 28.08
N LEU A 177 18.18 5.22 28.13
CA LEU A 177 18.66 4.54 29.34
C LEU A 177 20.09 4.92 29.67
N THR A 178 20.42 5.10 30.94
CA THR A 178 21.81 5.20 31.40
C THR A 178 22.51 3.83 31.34
N ALA A 179 23.84 3.82 31.32
CA ALA A 179 24.60 2.57 31.45
C ALA A 179 24.23 1.78 32.72
N ALA A 180 23.94 2.49 33.82
CA ALA A 180 23.51 1.87 35.07
C ALA A 180 22.15 1.16 34.92
N GLN A 181 21.19 1.74 34.21
CA GLN A 181 19.90 1.09 33.93
C GLN A 181 20.07 -0.14 33.03
N LEU A 182 20.95 -0.07 32.04
CA LEU A 182 21.31 -1.21 31.19
C LEU A 182 22.06 -2.33 31.95
N GLN A 183 22.58 -2.06 33.15
CA GLN A 183 23.18 -3.09 34.02
C GLN A 183 22.35 -3.39 35.28
N SER A 184 21.20 -2.74 35.44
CA SER A 184 20.45 -2.78 36.69
C SER A 184 19.82 -4.13 37.00
N ASN A 185 19.67 -5.00 36.00
CA ASN A 185 19.10 -6.33 36.18
C ASN A 185 19.65 -7.34 35.18
N SER A 186 19.47 -8.63 35.48
CA SER A 186 20.00 -9.75 34.70
C SER A 186 19.40 -9.90 33.29
N LEU A 187 18.36 -9.14 32.91
CA LEU A 187 17.75 -9.21 31.58
C LEU A 187 18.29 -8.16 30.60
N THR A 188 19.08 -7.20 31.09
CA THR A 188 19.64 -6.11 30.29
C THR A 188 21.17 -6.11 30.23
N VAL A 189 21.83 -6.96 31.03
CA VAL A 189 23.30 -7.09 31.03
C VAL A 189 23.76 -7.49 29.63
N ILE A 190 24.51 -6.59 29.00
CA ILE A 190 25.12 -6.84 27.69
C ILE A 190 26.34 -7.73 27.89
N ASP A 191 26.37 -8.84 27.16
CA ASP A 191 27.49 -9.80 27.14
C ASP A 191 28.20 -9.87 25.77
N TRP A 192 27.59 -9.30 24.72
CA TRP A 192 28.13 -9.27 23.37
C TRP A 192 27.52 -8.14 22.55
N PHE A 193 28.28 -7.63 21.58
CA PHE A 193 27.79 -6.64 20.64
C PHE A 193 28.43 -6.76 19.26
N CYS A 194 27.79 -6.11 18.28
CA CYS A 194 28.41 -5.74 17.00
C CYS A 194 28.08 -4.29 16.63
N LEU A 195 28.95 -3.70 15.82
CA LEU A 195 28.86 -2.32 15.36
C LEU A 195 28.23 -2.28 13.97
N VAL A 196 27.21 -1.45 13.80
CA VAL A 196 26.52 -1.20 12.52
C VAL A 196 26.89 0.20 12.02
N SER A 197 27.45 0.27 10.82
CA SER A 197 27.80 1.53 10.15
C SER A 197 27.03 1.69 8.86
N ALA A 198 26.72 2.93 8.47
CA ALA A 198 26.44 3.24 7.08
C ALA A 198 27.69 2.97 6.23
N ALA A 199 27.55 2.26 5.12
CA ALA A 199 28.67 1.87 4.24
C ALA A 199 29.02 2.95 3.19
N GLY A 200 28.65 4.22 3.42
CA GLY A 200 28.63 5.30 2.41
C GLY A 200 27.21 5.55 1.89
N THR A 201 27.05 6.49 0.95
CA THR A 201 25.73 6.77 0.35
C THR A 201 25.16 5.46 -0.20
N PRO A 202 23.98 5.00 0.27
CA PRO A 202 23.33 3.84 -0.34
C PRO A 202 23.23 4.09 -1.84
N PRO A 203 23.39 3.07 -2.70
CA PRO A 203 22.89 3.20 -4.06
C PRO A 203 21.46 3.73 -3.93
N GLN A 204 21.11 4.81 -4.67
CA GLN A 204 19.72 5.24 -4.82
C GLN A 204 18.88 3.97 -4.99
N THR A 205 17.88 3.75 -4.13
CA THR A 205 17.09 2.52 -4.16
C THR A 205 16.73 2.21 -5.60
N GLN A 206 17.20 1.07 -6.12
CA GLN A 206 17.03 0.73 -7.52
C GLN A 206 15.52 0.81 -7.81
N GLN A 207 15.18 1.74 -8.69
CA GLN A 207 13.81 1.98 -9.08
C GLN A 207 13.45 0.90 -10.09
N TYR A 208 12.32 0.22 -9.84
CA TYR A 208 11.78 -0.79 -10.73
C TYR A 208 10.44 -0.33 -11.28
N LYS A 209 10.09 -0.79 -12.47
CA LYS A 209 8.80 -0.48 -13.09
C LYS A 209 7.70 -1.21 -12.35
N LEU A 210 6.59 -0.50 -12.18
CA LEU A 210 5.39 -1.04 -11.60
C LEU A 210 4.22 -0.76 -12.54
N MET A 211 3.52 -1.81 -12.95
CA MET A 211 2.41 -1.75 -13.90
C MET A 211 1.14 -2.35 -13.29
N ALA A 212 -0.01 -1.76 -13.60
CA ALA A 212 -1.33 -2.28 -13.26
C ALA A 212 -2.13 -2.63 -14.52
N THR A 213 -2.53 -3.89 -14.63
CA THR A 213 -3.22 -4.45 -15.79
C THR A 213 -4.58 -5.02 -15.37
N SER A 214 -5.63 -4.55 -16.05
CA SER A 214 -7.00 -5.02 -15.86
C SER A 214 -7.38 -5.97 -17.00
N VAL A 215 -7.85 -7.17 -16.67
CA VAL A 215 -8.39 -8.16 -17.62
C VAL A 215 -9.88 -8.32 -17.34
N GLY A 216 -10.74 -8.05 -18.33
CA GLY A 216 -12.20 -8.02 -18.14
C GLY A 216 -12.73 -6.64 -17.73
N GLU A 217 -14.00 -6.57 -17.30
CA GLU A 217 -14.63 -5.30 -16.92
C GLU A 217 -14.35 -4.93 -15.46
N GLY A 218 -13.37 -4.04 -15.27
CA GLY A 218 -12.99 -3.49 -13.98
C GLY A 218 -11.73 -2.64 -14.09
N THR A 219 -11.29 -2.09 -12.96
CA THR A 219 -10.08 -1.27 -12.89
C THR A 219 -9.16 -1.74 -11.79
N VAL A 220 -7.85 -1.75 -12.06
CA VAL A 220 -6.79 -1.81 -11.06
C VAL A 220 -5.87 -0.59 -11.18
N HIS A 221 -5.58 0.10 -10.09
CA HIS A 221 -4.69 1.26 -10.11
C HIS A 221 -3.92 1.43 -8.81
N PHE A 222 -2.82 2.14 -8.89
CA PHE A 222 -2.12 2.73 -7.75
C PHE A 222 -2.77 4.07 -7.38
N GLY A 223 -2.34 4.69 -6.28
CA GLY A 223 -2.89 5.98 -5.81
C GLY A 223 -3.11 7.01 -6.93
N ASN A 224 -4.14 7.85 -6.79
CA ASN A 224 -4.58 8.82 -7.81
C ASN A 224 -4.87 8.22 -9.20
N GLY A 225 -5.25 6.93 -9.29
CA GLY A 225 -5.62 6.29 -10.55
C GLY A 225 -4.44 5.96 -11.46
N LEU A 226 -3.21 5.96 -10.94
CA LEU A 226 -2.00 5.66 -11.72
C LEU A 226 -1.98 4.20 -12.17
N LYS A 227 -1.67 3.97 -13.46
CA LYS A 227 -1.51 2.62 -14.04
C LYS A 227 -0.06 2.17 -14.16
N TYR A 228 0.87 3.12 -14.13
CA TYR A 228 2.30 2.88 -14.26
C TYR A 228 3.07 3.90 -13.42
N THR A 229 4.13 3.45 -12.76
CA THR A 229 5.13 4.30 -12.08
C THR A 229 6.44 3.54 -11.95
N THR A 230 7.51 4.21 -11.53
CA THR A 230 8.67 3.54 -10.94
C THR A 230 8.59 3.64 -9.43
N VAL A 231 9.01 2.58 -8.75
CA VAL A 231 9.01 2.51 -7.30
C VAL A 231 10.36 1.98 -6.83
N GLY A 232 10.92 2.59 -5.78
CA GLY A 232 12.14 2.09 -5.15
C GLY A 232 11.89 0.71 -4.53
N GLN A 233 12.84 -0.20 -4.71
CA GLN A 233 12.82 -1.49 -4.03
C GLN A 233 12.52 -1.37 -2.53
N GLY A 234 11.71 -2.29 -1.99
CA GLY A 234 11.33 -2.30 -0.58
C GLY A 234 10.32 -1.23 -0.19
N THR A 235 9.88 -0.37 -1.13
CA THR A 235 8.79 0.56 -0.88
C THR A 235 7.49 -0.21 -0.70
N TYR A 236 6.68 0.21 0.28
CA TYR A 236 5.35 -0.32 0.49
C TYR A 236 4.38 0.26 -0.55
N VAL A 237 3.80 -0.61 -1.37
CA VAL A 237 2.91 -0.24 -2.46
C VAL A 237 1.48 -0.62 -2.09
N ASN A 238 0.56 0.31 -2.32
CA ASN A 238 -0.87 0.06 -2.27
C ASN A 238 -1.45 0.11 -3.68
N PHE A 239 -2.35 -0.82 -4.00
CA PHE A 239 -3.18 -0.75 -5.20
C PHE A 239 -4.63 -1.09 -4.88
N GLN A 240 -5.54 -0.56 -5.67
CA GLN A 240 -6.98 -0.76 -5.53
C GLN A 240 -7.52 -1.50 -6.75
N THR A 241 -8.43 -2.43 -6.51
CA THR A 241 -9.28 -3.03 -7.53
C THR A 241 -10.72 -2.56 -7.36
N THR A 242 -11.38 -2.22 -8.45
CA THR A 242 -12.81 -1.87 -8.51
C THR A 242 -13.43 -2.62 -9.70
N PRO A 243 -14.24 -3.67 -9.47
CA PRO A 243 -14.97 -4.35 -10.53
C PRO A 243 -15.89 -3.41 -11.30
N GLY A 244 -16.11 -3.72 -12.58
CA GLY A 244 -17.17 -3.12 -13.37
C GLY A 244 -18.55 -3.51 -12.84
N ALA A 245 -19.59 -2.83 -13.33
CA ALA A 245 -20.96 -3.23 -13.02
C ALA A 245 -21.16 -4.71 -13.38
N TYR A 246 -21.79 -5.48 -12.48
CA TYR A 246 -22.04 -6.91 -12.66
C TYR A 246 -20.83 -7.81 -12.79
N HIS A 247 -19.66 -7.35 -12.37
CA HIS A 247 -18.46 -8.16 -12.32
C HIS A 247 -17.98 -8.30 -10.88
N HIS A 248 -17.11 -9.28 -10.67
CA HIS A 248 -16.34 -9.45 -9.45
C HIS A 248 -14.87 -9.65 -9.81
N VAL A 249 -13.97 -9.34 -8.87
CA VAL A 249 -12.57 -9.73 -8.96
C VAL A 249 -12.50 -11.25 -8.87
N GLU A 250 -12.04 -11.90 -9.94
CA GLU A 250 -11.84 -13.35 -10.00
C GLU A 250 -10.45 -13.73 -9.50
N SER A 251 -9.43 -12.93 -9.85
CA SER A 251 -8.06 -13.17 -9.38
C SER A 251 -7.24 -11.89 -9.32
N VAL A 252 -6.26 -11.89 -8.41
CA VAL A 252 -5.25 -10.84 -8.28
C VAL A 252 -3.88 -11.51 -8.28
N CYS A 253 -3.01 -11.12 -9.20
CA CYS A 253 -1.65 -11.63 -9.33
C CYS A 253 -0.65 -10.47 -9.29
N VAL A 254 0.37 -10.56 -8.44
CA VAL A 254 1.44 -9.56 -8.30
C VAL A 254 2.76 -10.24 -8.63
N GLY A 255 3.37 -9.88 -9.75
CA GLY A 255 4.67 -10.42 -10.18
C GLY A 255 4.69 -11.96 -10.26
N GLY A 256 3.57 -12.59 -10.64
CA GLY A 256 3.43 -14.04 -10.71
C GLY A 256 2.88 -14.72 -9.45
N THR A 257 2.69 -13.98 -8.34
CA THR A 257 2.13 -14.52 -7.09
C THR A 257 0.66 -14.16 -6.95
N TYR A 258 -0.20 -15.17 -6.72
CA TYR A 258 -1.64 -14.96 -6.52
C TYR A 258 -1.97 -14.54 -5.08
N TYR A 259 -2.84 -13.55 -4.96
CA TYR A 259 -3.36 -13.02 -3.71
C TYR A 259 -4.78 -13.51 -3.48
N GLU A 260 -5.16 -13.68 -2.22
CA GLU A 260 -6.55 -13.97 -1.84
C GLU A 260 -7.47 -12.83 -2.28
N VAL A 261 -8.58 -13.18 -2.94
CA VAL A 261 -9.60 -12.21 -3.34
C VAL A 261 -10.31 -11.68 -2.10
N LYS A 262 -10.24 -10.37 -1.88
CA LYS A 262 -10.89 -9.69 -0.75
C LYS A 262 -12.32 -9.28 -1.09
N ASN A 263 -13.08 -8.97 -0.04
CA ASN A 263 -14.42 -8.37 -0.13
C ASN A 263 -15.38 -9.13 -1.06
N ASN A 264 -15.29 -10.47 -1.09
CA ASN A 264 -16.07 -11.34 -1.98
C ASN A 264 -16.01 -10.90 -3.47
N GLY A 265 -14.85 -10.40 -3.90
CA GLY A 265 -14.64 -9.92 -5.26
C GLY A 265 -15.16 -8.51 -5.52
N GLY A 266 -15.60 -7.76 -4.51
CA GLY A 266 -15.92 -6.33 -4.60
C GLY A 266 -14.68 -5.43 -4.52
N ASP A 267 -14.91 -4.12 -4.36
CA ASP A 267 -13.85 -3.13 -4.20
C ASP A 267 -12.91 -3.46 -3.04
N ALA A 268 -11.61 -3.43 -3.29
CA ALA A 268 -10.61 -3.79 -2.29
C ALA A 268 -9.26 -3.10 -2.52
N VAL A 269 -8.53 -2.91 -1.41
CA VAL A 269 -7.14 -2.44 -1.41
C VAL A 269 -6.21 -3.60 -1.05
N TYR A 270 -5.15 -3.72 -1.83
CA TYR A 270 -4.09 -4.71 -1.69
C TYR A 270 -2.76 -4.01 -1.46
N GLN A 271 -1.85 -4.74 -0.82
CA GLN A 271 -0.59 -4.19 -0.35
C GLN A 271 0.52 -5.20 -0.59
N PHE A 272 1.67 -4.71 -1.02
CA PHE A 272 2.88 -5.52 -1.17
C PHE A 272 4.13 -4.61 -1.07
N TYR A 273 5.28 -5.22 -0.81
CA TYR A 273 6.56 -4.52 -0.87
C TYR A 273 7.20 -4.72 -2.24
N MET A 274 7.75 -3.66 -2.82
CA MET A 274 8.37 -3.73 -4.14
C MET A 274 9.59 -4.69 -4.13
N PRO A 275 9.60 -5.78 -4.92
CA PRO A 275 10.69 -6.75 -4.97
C PRO A 275 11.87 -6.26 -5.84
N TYR A 276 12.88 -7.13 -6.00
CA TYR A 276 14.04 -6.91 -6.88
C TYR A 276 13.68 -7.19 -8.34
N GLY A 277 12.89 -6.31 -8.96
CA GLY A 277 12.54 -6.44 -10.37
C GLY A 277 11.29 -5.67 -10.72
N ASP A 278 11.07 -5.52 -12.02
CA ASP A 278 9.83 -4.96 -12.54
C ASP A 278 8.64 -5.84 -12.11
N VAL A 279 7.56 -5.21 -11.68
CA VAL A 279 6.34 -5.89 -11.23
C VAL A 279 5.17 -5.48 -12.10
N GLU A 280 4.41 -6.49 -12.52
CA GLU A 280 3.07 -6.31 -13.05
C GLU A 280 2.05 -6.83 -12.03
N VAL A 281 1.09 -5.96 -11.68
CA VAL A 281 -0.11 -6.31 -10.93
C VAL A 281 -1.23 -6.56 -11.94
N VAL A 282 -1.70 -7.79 -12.02
CA VAL A 282 -2.80 -8.19 -12.90
C VAL A 282 -4.02 -8.49 -12.05
N ALA A 283 -5.13 -7.80 -12.32
CA ALA A 283 -6.44 -8.11 -11.76
C ALA A 283 -7.37 -8.59 -12.88
N THR A 284 -7.95 -9.77 -12.70
CA THR A 284 -8.94 -10.36 -13.62
C THR A 284 -10.33 -10.20 -13.05
N PHE A 285 -11.26 -9.74 -13.88
CA PHE A 285 -12.65 -9.51 -13.54
C PHE A 285 -13.54 -10.44 -14.36
N ALA A 286 -14.43 -11.17 -13.68
CA ALA A 286 -15.38 -12.07 -14.31
C ALA A 286 -16.82 -11.58 -14.10
N PRO A 287 -17.74 -11.85 -15.04
CA PRO A 287 -19.15 -11.58 -14.84
C PRO A 287 -19.68 -12.32 -13.62
N ASN A 288 -20.57 -11.67 -12.87
CA ASN A 288 -21.34 -12.31 -11.82
C ASN A 288 -22.27 -13.34 -12.46
N THR A 289 -22.22 -14.56 -11.96
CA THR A 289 -23.14 -15.63 -12.37
C THR A 289 -24.26 -15.81 -11.35
N PRO A 290 -25.54 -15.84 -11.76
CA PRO A 290 -26.03 -15.70 -13.14
C PRO A 290 -25.93 -14.26 -13.65
N GLU A 291 -25.64 -14.13 -14.95
CA GLU A 291 -25.60 -12.83 -15.64
C GLU A 291 -26.98 -12.15 -15.51
N PRO A 292 -27.07 -10.85 -15.16
CA PRO A 292 -28.36 -10.19 -15.05
C PRO A 292 -29.03 -10.19 -16.42
N THR A 293 -30.25 -10.72 -16.51
CA THR A 293 -31.04 -10.66 -17.75
C THR A 293 -31.48 -9.21 -17.96
N PRO A 294 -31.01 -8.50 -19.01
CA PRO A 294 -31.41 -7.11 -19.24
C PRO A 294 -32.93 -7.05 -19.46
N LEU A 295 -33.59 -6.14 -18.76
CA LEU A 295 -35.00 -5.86 -18.99
C LEU A 295 -35.12 -4.83 -20.12
N TYR A 296 -36.12 -5.00 -20.97
CA TYR A 296 -36.34 -4.16 -22.13
C TYR A 296 -37.57 -3.27 -21.96
N VAL A 297 -37.39 -2.01 -22.34
CA VAL A 297 -38.49 -1.09 -22.61
C VAL A 297 -38.62 -0.90 -24.12
N THR A 298 -39.85 -1.01 -24.64
CA THR A 298 -40.16 -0.82 -26.05
C THR A 298 -41.15 0.32 -26.23
N ALA A 299 -40.93 1.18 -27.23
CA ALA A 299 -41.80 2.29 -27.56
C ALA A 299 -42.83 1.87 -28.61
N ALA A 300 -44.12 2.12 -28.34
CA ALA A 300 -45.24 1.85 -29.23
C ALA A 300 -46.09 3.11 -29.44
N ALA A 301 -46.15 3.60 -30.67
CA ALA A 301 -47.03 4.71 -31.06
C ALA A 301 -48.33 4.17 -31.69
N ARG A 302 -49.47 4.77 -31.35
CA ARG A 302 -50.76 4.55 -32.00
C ARG A 302 -51.31 5.89 -32.50
N GLY A 303 -51.65 5.99 -33.77
CA GLY A 303 -52.07 7.27 -34.38
C GLY A 303 -50.92 8.02 -35.04
N GLN A 304 -51.04 9.33 -35.19
CA GLN A 304 -50.09 10.19 -35.92
C GLN A 304 -49.16 10.94 -34.96
N GLY A 305 -47.94 10.42 -34.82
CA GLY A 305 -46.89 10.94 -33.96
C GLY A 305 -45.81 9.89 -33.67
N THR A 306 -44.77 10.28 -32.93
CA THR A 306 -43.62 9.43 -32.62
C THR A 306 -43.35 9.34 -31.12
N VAL A 307 -42.91 8.16 -30.67
CA VAL A 307 -42.32 7.94 -29.34
C VAL A 307 -40.96 7.25 -29.47
N HIS A 308 -39.93 7.72 -28.77
CA HIS A 308 -38.58 7.13 -28.79
C HIS A 308 -37.78 7.45 -27.51
N PHE A 309 -36.72 6.70 -27.24
CA PHE A 309 -35.82 6.86 -26.09
C PHE A 309 -34.59 7.75 -26.42
N GLY A 310 -34.81 8.81 -27.21
CA GLY A 310 -33.74 9.61 -27.85
C GLY A 310 -33.24 9.02 -29.19
N ASN A 311 -32.74 9.86 -30.10
CA ASN A 311 -32.17 9.48 -31.41
C ASN A 311 -33.00 8.43 -32.20
N ASN A 312 -34.33 8.52 -32.18
CA ASN A 312 -35.25 7.56 -32.81
C ASN A 312 -35.16 6.10 -32.31
N VAL A 313 -34.50 5.84 -31.18
CA VAL A 313 -34.37 4.51 -30.59
C VAL A 313 -35.73 4.02 -30.06
N LYS A 314 -36.16 2.83 -30.51
CA LYS A 314 -37.47 2.24 -30.16
C LYS A 314 -37.42 1.16 -29.08
N ARG A 315 -36.23 0.70 -28.71
CA ARG A 315 -36.03 -0.30 -27.65
C ARG A 315 -34.70 -0.06 -26.96
N VAL A 316 -34.70 -0.05 -25.63
CA VAL A 316 -33.48 0.04 -24.81
C VAL A 316 -33.51 -1.02 -23.70
N GLY A 317 -32.34 -1.54 -23.34
CA GLY A 317 -32.16 -2.55 -22.29
C GLY A 317 -31.56 -1.90 -21.05
N LEU A 318 -32.22 -2.01 -19.89
CA LEU A 318 -31.84 -1.37 -18.63
C LEU A 318 -32.14 -2.29 -17.44
N GLU A 319 -31.52 -1.97 -16.30
CA GLU A 319 -31.78 -2.60 -15.01
C GLU A 319 -33.07 -2.07 -14.38
N ALA A 320 -33.69 -2.87 -13.52
CA ALA A 320 -34.79 -2.40 -12.66
C ALA A 320 -34.30 -1.24 -11.75
N GLY A 321 -35.17 -0.27 -11.49
CA GLY A 321 -34.86 0.89 -10.64
C GLY A 321 -34.17 2.05 -11.37
N ARG A 322 -33.70 1.87 -12.61
CA ARG A 322 -33.13 2.97 -13.41
C ARG A 322 -34.23 3.90 -13.93
N THR A 323 -33.97 5.20 -13.92
CA THR A 323 -34.85 6.18 -14.59
C THR A 323 -34.73 6.04 -16.10
N VAL A 324 -35.88 5.87 -16.76
CA VAL A 324 -35.99 5.78 -18.21
C VAL A 324 -36.64 7.06 -18.73
N PHE A 325 -36.08 7.65 -19.78
CA PHE A 325 -36.65 8.82 -20.45
C PHE A 325 -37.18 8.44 -21.83
N PHE A 326 -38.37 8.93 -22.18
CA PHE A 326 -38.89 8.82 -23.53
C PHE A 326 -39.50 10.14 -23.99
N GLN A 327 -39.33 10.45 -25.27
CA GLN A 327 -39.87 11.63 -25.90
C GLN A 327 -41.08 11.26 -26.75
N THR A 328 -42.10 12.12 -26.71
CA THR A 328 -43.24 12.07 -27.63
C THR A 328 -43.25 13.32 -28.50
N THR A 329 -43.50 13.15 -29.79
CA THR A 329 -43.67 14.25 -30.76
C THR A 329 -44.89 13.94 -31.64
N PRO A 330 -46.06 14.55 -31.37
CA PRO A 330 -47.24 14.45 -32.25
C PRO A 330 -46.98 15.05 -33.62
N ASP A 331 -47.65 14.52 -34.64
CA ASP A 331 -47.64 15.14 -35.96
C ASP A 331 -48.52 16.41 -35.98
N THR A 332 -48.33 17.26 -36.99
CA THR A 332 -49.13 18.49 -37.14
C THR A 332 -50.63 18.18 -37.17
N GLY A 333 -51.40 18.83 -36.29
CA GLY A 333 -52.86 18.62 -36.15
C GLY A 333 -53.27 17.53 -35.16
N TYR A 334 -52.30 16.89 -34.49
CA TYR A 334 -52.53 15.84 -33.49
C TYR A 334 -51.93 16.22 -32.13
N LYS A 335 -52.38 15.54 -31.08
CA LYS A 335 -51.86 15.63 -29.71
C LYS A 335 -51.82 14.25 -29.06
N VAL A 336 -50.98 14.09 -28.04
CA VAL A 336 -51.02 12.93 -27.15
C VAL A 336 -52.33 12.96 -26.36
N THR A 337 -53.08 11.86 -26.42
CA THR A 337 -54.35 11.70 -25.71
C THR A 337 -54.30 10.67 -24.59
N ALA A 338 -53.37 9.72 -24.66
CA ALA A 338 -53.14 8.74 -23.60
C ALA A 338 -51.71 8.22 -23.62
N ILE A 339 -51.17 7.94 -22.43
CA ILE A 339 -49.89 7.27 -22.22
C ILE A 339 -50.11 6.14 -21.23
N ASP A 340 -49.61 4.96 -21.56
CA ASP A 340 -49.57 3.80 -20.69
C ASP A 340 -48.15 3.24 -20.64
N VAL A 341 -47.63 3.04 -19.43
CA VAL A 341 -46.32 2.42 -19.20
C VAL A 341 -46.57 1.09 -18.48
N GLY A 342 -46.56 0.00 -19.25
CA GLY A 342 -46.72 -1.35 -18.69
C GLY A 342 -48.04 -1.59 -17.96
N GLY A 343 -49.14 -1.02 -18.46
CA GLY A 343 -50.46 -1.10 -17.82
C GLY A 343 -50.71 -0.03 -16.76
N THR A 344 -49.77 0.88 -16.52
CA THR A 344 -49.95 2.03 -15.64
C THR A 344 -50.18 3.30 -16.45
N PRO A 345 -51.35 3.95 -16.35
CA PRO A 345 -51.61 5.23 -17.00
C PRO A 345 -50.67 6.34 -16.51
N VAL A 346 -50.14 7.13 -17.44
CA VAL A 346 -49.32 8.31 -17.16
C VAL A 346 -50.06 9.57 -17.60
N ALA A 347 -50.05 10.59 -16.75
CA ALA A 347 -50.70 11.87 -17.03
C ALA A 347 -50.07 12.57 -18.24
N VAL A 348 -50.90 12.96 -19.20
CA VAL A 348 -50.48 13.75 -20.36
C VAL A 348 -50.04 15.14 -19.89
N GLN A 349 -48.90 15.60 -20.40
CA GLN A 349 -48.28 16.88 -20.05
C GLN A 349 -48.32 17.79 -21.28
N ASN A 350 -48.02 19.07 -21.07
CA ASN A 350 -47.91 20.05 -22.15
C ASN A 350 -49.13 20.08 -23.12
N ASN A 351 -50.34 19.89 -22.58
CA ASN A 351 -51.59 19.80 -23.36
C ASN A 351 -51.55 18.78 -24.52
N GLY A 352 -50.69 17.75 -24.40
CA GLY A 352 -50.49 16.72 -25.42
C GLY A 352 -49.54 17.11 -26.56
N GLY A 353 -48.81 18.22 -26.46
CA GLY A 353 -47.72 18.57 -27.38
C GLY A 353 -46.43 17.79 -27.09
N ASP A 354 -45.34 18.19 -27.74
CA ASP A 354 -44.01 17.60 -27.55
C ASP A 354 -43.58 17.63 -26.08
N TYR A 355 -43.11 16.50 -25.56
CA TYR A 355 -42.69 16.39 -24.17
C TYR A 355 -41.76 15.20 -23.93
N VAL A 356 -40.91 15.33 -22.91
CA VAL A 356 -40.03 14.25 -22.42
C VAL A 356 -40.55 13.76 -21.08
N TYR A 357 -40.93 12.49 -21.05
CA TYR A 357 -41.44 11.81 -19.87
C TYR A 357 -40.35 10.95 -19.24
N ASN A 358 -40.56 10.58 -17.98
CA ASN A 358 -39.73 9.60 -17.31
C ASN A 358 -40.54 8.66 -16.43
N PHE A 359 -39.97 7.47 -16.18
CA PHE A 359 -40.48 6.50 -15.21
C PHE A 359 -39.32 5.68 -14.64
N ILE A 360 -39.57 4.98 -13.54
CA ILE A 360 -38.60 4.04 -12.95
C ILE A 360 -38.81 2.66 -13.55
N MET A 361 -37.75 2.07 -14.11
CA MET A 361 -37.80 0.76 -14.76
C MET A 361 -38.30 -0.32 -13.78
N PRO A 362 -39.41 -1.02 -14.06
CA PRO A 362 -39.89 -2.10 -13.20
C PRO A 362 -38.99 -3.33 -13.34
N SER A 363 -39.22 -4.35 -12.50
CA SER A 363 -38.51 -5.64 -12.54
C SER A 363 -38.95 -6.58 -13.68
N VAL A 364 -39.65 -6.04 -14.69
CA VAL A 364 -40.16 -6.77 -15.86
C VAL A 364 -40.00 -5.94 -17.13
N ASN A 365 -40.03 -6.60 -18.29
CA ASN A 365 -40.09 -5.90 -19.58
C ASN A 365 -41.36 -5.05 -19.67
N VAL A 366 -41.24 -3.87 -20.26
CA VAL A 366 -42.33 -2.88 -20.31
C VAL A 366 -42.51 -2.32 -21.72
N VAL A 367 -43.74 -2.01 -22.08
CA VAL A 367 -44.07 -1.26 -23.29
C VAL A 367 -44.57 0.11 -22.90
N VAL A 368 -43.96 1.15 -23.48
CA VAL A 368 -44.48 2.53 -23.41
C VAL A 368 -45.41 2.71 -24.60
N SER A 369 -46.71 2.69 -24.33
CA SER A 369 -47.76 2.87 -25.34
C SER A 369 -48.25 4.32 -25.32
N VAL A 370 -48.12 5.01 -26.45
CA VAL A 370 -48.57 6.40 -26.61
C VAL A 370 -49.63 6.46 -27.69
N THR A 371 -50.78 7.04 -27.37
CA THR A 371 -51.87 7.27 -28.33
C THR A 371 -51.92 8.74 -28.72
N PHE A 372 -51.94 8.98 -30.02
CA PHE A 372 -52.10 10.30 -30.64
C PHE A 372 -53.48 10.41 -31.27
N GLY A 373 -54.20 11.49 -30.96
CA GLY A 373 -55.51 11.80 -31.52
C GLY A 373 -55.59 13.24 -32.04
N PRO A 374 -56.65 13.62 -32.76
CA PRO A 374 -56.83 14.98 -33.25
C PRO A 374 -56.74 16.03 -32.13
N ALA A 375 -56.08 17.16 -32.43
CA ALA A 375 -55.84 18.25 -31.48
C ALA A 375 -57.11 19.00 -31.08
#